data_AF-A0A1I7ZG90-F1
#
_entry.id   AF-A0A1I7ZG90-F1
#
_cell.length_a   1.000
_cell.length_b   1.000
_cell.length_c   1.000
_cell.angle_alpha   90.00
_cell.angle_beta   90.00
_cell.angle_gamma   90.00
#
_symmetry.space_group_name_H-M   'P 1'
#
loop_
_entity.id
_entity.type
_entity.pdbx_description
1 polymer ?
#
loop_
_entity_poly.entity_id
_entity_poly.type
_entity_poly.pdbx_seq_one_letter_code
_entity_poly.pdbx_strand_id
1 'polypeptide(L)'
;MARRKNWTLCIFKCGKEHFGFLANNHEASFQEFARPDPALNQITAIQHEREEYVKEGLFKETKISTEQDIKSLKRRFFSRINYGALHRLTLTIVDDIGLHSAIVNYLVDKNAKIAFLELKYQDAASTELLEGLVQKKVFILCGHALIPQRQLRNFSCYAKMSLRESFSTSLVADWKKDDSPERKQLFFDSALCR
;
A
#
# COMPACT_ATOMS: atom_id res chain seq x y z
N MET A 1 3.20 4.70 -30.95
CA MET A 1 2.02 4.37 -30.11
C MET A 1 1.84 5.46 -29.07
N ALA A 2 0.60 5.75 -28.63
CA ALA A 2 0.35 6.73 -27.58
C ALA A 2 0.82 6.21 -26.20
N ARG A 3 1.41 7.09 -25.39
CA ARG A 3 1.96 6.75 -24.07
C ARG A 3 0.85 6.58 -23.03
N ARG A 4 0.45 5.33 -22.75
CA ARG A 4 -0.53 4.97 -21.71
C ARG A 4 0.08 5.19 -20.32
N LYS A 5 -0.03 6.42 -19.81
CA LYS A 5 0.32 6.77 -18.43
C LYS A 5 -0.77 6.30 -17.45
N ASN A 6 -0.49 6.50 -16.17
CA ASN A 6 -1.44 6.45 -15.06
C ASN A 6 -2.15 5.10 -14.86
N TRP A 7 -1.40 4.00 -14.89
CA TRP A 7 -1.95 2.68 -14.55
C TRP A 7 -2.06 2.47 -13.04
N THR A 8 -3.12 1.78 -12.63
CA THR A 8 -3.26 1.16 -11.32
C THR A 8 -2.78 -0.28 -11.40
N LEU A 9 -1.97 -0.72 -10.43
CA LEU A 9 -1.81 -2.15 -10.13
C LEU A 9 -2.92 -2.58 -9.18
N CYS A 10 -3.89 -3.31 -9.74
CA CYS A 10 -4.99 -3.88 -9.00
C CYS A 10 -4.59 -5.28 -8.51
N ILE A 11 -4.75 -5.53 -7.23
CA ILE A 11 -4.50 -6.80 -6.56
C ILE A 11 -5.79 -7.18 -5.83
N PHE A 12 -6.16 -8.45 -5.82
CA PHE A 12 -7.28 -8.94 -5.02
C PHE A 12 -7.01 -10.38 -4.56
N LYS A 13 -7.90 -10.87 -3.68
CA LYS A 13 -7.92 -12.24 -3.20
C LYS A 13 -9.26 -12.86 -3.55
N CYS A 14 -9.22 -14.09 -4.06
CA CYS A 14 -10.39 -14.94 -4.24
C CYS A 14 -10.18 -16.22 -3.43
N GLY A 15 -10.98 -16.42 -2.38
CA GLY A 15 -10.75 -17.48 -1.38
C GLY A 15 -9.34 -17.45 -0.77
N LYS A 16 -8.48 -18.40 -1.16
CA LYS A 16 -7.07 -18.51 -0.71
C LYS A 16 -6.04 -17.95 -1.69
N GLU A 17 -6.46 -17.57 -2.88
CA GLU A 17 -5.55 -17.28 -3.99
C GLU A 17 -5.53 -15.78 -4.29
N HIS A 18 -4.34 -15.21 -4.55
CA HIS A 18 -4.21 -13.81 -4.94
C HIS A 18 -4.11 -13.70 -6.44
N PHE A 19 -4.61 -12.58 -6.96
CA PHE A 19 -4.64 -12.26 -8.36
C PHE A 19 -4.27 -10.79 -8.54
N GLY A 20 -3.80 -10.42 -9.73
CA GLY A 20 -3.64 -9.03 -10.09
C GLY A 20 -3.71 -8.76 -11.58
N PHE A 21 -4.02 -7.52 -11.92
CA PHE A 21 -4.08 -6.99 -13.27
C PHE A 21 -3.66 -5.51 -13.28
N LEU A 22 -3.51 -4.93 -14.47
CA LEU A 22 -3.24 -3.50 -14.62
C LEU A 22 -4.47 -2.82 -15.23
N ALA A 23 -4.94 -1.76 -14.59
CA ALA A 23 -6.09 -0.97 -15.03
C ALA A 23 -5.72 0.47 -15.38
N ASN A 24 -6.25 0.97 -16.49
CA ASN A 24 -6.53 2.39 -16.71
C ASN A 24 -7.92 2.49 -17.37
N ASN A 25 -8.12 3.31 -18.40
CA ASN A 25 -9.34 3.28 -19.22
C ASN A 25 -9.49 1.97 -20.03
N HIS A 26 -8.51 1.07 -19.93
CA HIS A 26 -8.53 -0.32 -20.40
C HIS A 26 -7.85 -1.23 -19.38
N GLU A 27 -8.15 -2.52 -19.42
CA GLU A 27 -7.45 -3.55 -18.65
C GLU A 27 -6.32 -4.20 -19.46
N ALA A 28 -5.30 -4.68 -18.74
CA ALA A 28 -4.20 -5.45 -19.30
C ALA A 28 -3.71 -6.51 -18.30
N SER A 29 -3.37 -7.70 -18.82
CA SER A 29 -2.71 -8.72 -18.00
C SER A 29 -1.27 -8.33 -17.63
N PHE A 30 -0.70 -9.02 -16.64
CA PHE A 30 0.73 -8.92 -16.30
C PHE A 30 1.65 -9.20 -17.50
N GLN A 31 1.22 -10.02 -18.47
CA GLN A 31 1.98 -10.24 -19.70
C GLN A 31 1.83 -9.09 -20.69
N GLU A 32 0.59 -8.63 -20.93
CA GLU A 32 0.29 -7.55 -21.87
C GLU A 32 0.93 -6.23 -21.45
N PHE A 33 0.88 -5.89 -20.16
CA PHE A 33 1.51 -4.69 -19.62
C PHE A 33 3.05 -4.72 -19.65
N ALA A 34 3.63 -5.93 -19.54
CA ALA A 34 5.09 -6.12 -19.57
C ALA A 34 5.69 -6.06 -20.98
N ARG A 35 4.92 -6.36 -22.04
CA ARG A 35 5.41 -6.37 -23.43
C ARG A 35 5.89 -4.99 -23.93
N PRO A 36 5.19 -3.87 -23.70
CA PRO A 36 5.68 -2.54 -24.05
C PRO A 36 6.87 -2.06 -23.20
N ASP A 37 7.61 -1.11 -23.77
CA ASP A 37 8.68 -0.33 -23.14
C ASP A 37 8.31 0.13 -21.70
N PRO A 38 9.16 -0.16 -20.69
CA PRO A 38 9.02 0.35 -19.32
C PRO A 38 8.77 1.86 -19.20
N ALA A 39 9.33 2.70 -20.08
CA ALA A 39 9.12 4.14 -20.05
C ALA A 39 7.70 4.56 -20.48
N LEU A 40 7.02 3.73 -21.29
CA LEU A 40 5.67 4.03 -21.80
C LEU A 40 4.56 3.63 -20.81
N ASN A 41 4.76 2.54 -20.08
CA ASN A 41 3.77 1.92 -19.19
C ASN A 41 4.15 2.16 -17.71
N GLN A 42 3.69 3.28 -17.14
CA GLN A 42 3.98 3.67 -15.75
C GLN A 42 2.80 3.43 -14.79
N ILE A 43 3.12 2.86 -13.64
CA ILE A 43 2.20 2.63 -12.51
C ILE A 43 2.21 3.86 -11.59
N THR A 44 1.04 4.42 -11.30
CA THR A 44 0.84 5.62 -10.46
C THR A 44 -0.11 5.39 -9.28
N ALA A 45 -0.69 4.20 -9.20
CA ALA A 45 -1.49 3.75 -8.07
C ALA A 45 -1.28 2.24 -7.86
N ILE A 46 -1.42 1.79 -6.62
CA ILE A 46 -1.51 0.37 -6.26
C ILE A 46 -2.75 0.24 -5.37
N GLN A 47 -3.64 -0.68 -5.68
CA GLN A 47 -4.92 -0.84 -4.98
C GLN A 47 -5.18 -2.33 -4.73
N HIS A 48 -5.49 -2.66 -3.48
CA HIS A 48 -6.11 -3.92 -3.13
C HIS A 48 -7.64 -3.74 -3.22
N GLU A 49 -8.26 -4.45 -4.15
CA GLU A 49 -9.72 -4.44 -4.34
C GLU A 49 -10.36 -5.58 -3.54
N ARG A 50 -11.68 -5.49 -3.30
CA ARG A 50 -12.44 -6.60 -2.69
C ARG A 50 -12.98 -7.52 -3.77
N GLU A 51 -13.03 -8.81 -3.44
CA GLU A 51 -13.70 -9.89 -4.19
C GLU A 51 -15.10 -9.47 -4.69
N GLU A 52 -15.87 -8.74 -3.87
CA GLU A 52 -17.19 -8.14 -4.18
C GLU A 52 -17.25 -7.31 -5.48
N TYR A 53 -16.14 -6.69 -5.91
CA TYR A 53 -16.06 -5.88 -7.13
C TYR A 53 -15.53 -6.66 -8.34
N VAL A 54 -14.90 -7.81 -8.10
CA VAL A 54 -14.26 -8.62 -9.14
C VAL A 54 -15.20 -9.74 -9.58
N LYS A 55 -15.92 -9.51 -10.68
CA LYS A 55 -16.63 -10.58 -11.38
C LYS A 55 -15.63 -11.54 -12.03
N GLU A 56 -15.63 -12.79 -11.58
CA GLU A 56 -14.79 -13.86 -12.14
C GLU A 56 -14.85 -13.90 -13.69
N GLY A 57 -13.69 -14.08 -14.32
CA GLY A 57 -13.59 -14.29 -15.77
C GLY A 57 -13.82 -13.06 -16.66
N LEU A 58 -14.17 -11.89 -16.11
CA LEU A 58 -14.22 -10.63 -16.87
C LEU A 58 -12.84 -9.97 -17.01
N PHE A 59 -12.00 -10.09 -15.98
CA PHE A 59 -10.70 -9.41 -15.92
C PHE A 59 -9.57 -10.23 -16.54
N LYS A 60 -8.56 -9.53 -17.08
CA LYS A 60 -7.31 -10.15 -17.57
C LYS A 60 -6.33 -10.47 -16.43
N GLU A 61 -6.84 -11.08 -15.38
CA GLU A 61 -6.12 -11.38 -14.15
C GLU A 61 -4.92 -12.32 -14.33
N THR A 62 -4.02 -12.29 -13.36
CA THR A 62 -2.86 -13.18 -13.29
C THR A 62 -2.67 -13.60 -11.84
N LYS A 63 -2.72 -14.91 -11.60
CA LYS A 63 -2.55 -15.52 -10.29
C LYS A 63 -1.16 -15.23 -9.69
N ILE A 64 -1.14 -15.00 -8.39
CA ILE A 64 0.04 -14.76 -7.55
C ILE A 64 -0.09 -15.73 -6.36
N SER A 65 0.70 -16.79 -6.36
CA SER A 65 0.53 -17.91 -5.40
C SER A 65 1.82 -18.35 -4.72
N THR A 66 2.98 -17.86 -5.17
CA THR A 66 4.29 -18.28 -4.70
C THR A 66 5.22 -17.09 -4.50
N GLU A 67 6.28 -17.25 -3.69
CA GLU A 67 7.38 -16.29 -3.64
C GLU A 67 7.97 -15.98 -5.03
N GLN A 68 7.95 -16.96 -5.94
CA GLN A 68 8.51 -16.80 -7.29
C GLN A 68 7.63 -15.89 -8.15
N ASP A 69 6.30 -15.90 -7.94
CA ASP A 69 5.38 -14.94 -8.55
C ASP A 69 5.68 -13.53 -8.04
N ILE A 70 5.92 -13.37 -6.73
CA ILE A 70 6.26 -12.08 -6.11
C ILE A 70 7.63 -11.56 -6.59
N LYS A 71 8.65 -12.44 -6.69
CA LYS A 71 9.97 -12.11 -7.27
C LYS A 71 9.84 -11.72 -8.75
N SER A 72 8.98 -12.40 -9.50
CA SER A 72 8.63 -12.10 -10.90
C SER A 72 7.92 -10.74 -11.02
N LEU A 73 6.94 -10.45 -10.16
CA LEU A 73 6.17 -9.21 -10.09
C LEU A 73 7.09 -8.02 -9.74
N LYS A 74 7.92 -8.16 -8.69
CA LYS A 74 8.97 -7.20 -8.31
C LYS A 74 9.90 -6.89 -9.48
N ARG A 75 10.40 -7.91 -10.19
CA ARG A 75 11.29 -7.73 -11.36
C ARG A 75 10.61 -7.05 -12.55
N ARG A 76 9.33 -7.33 -12.83
CA ARG A 76 8.61 -6.84 -14.02
C ARG A 76 8.04 -5.43 -13.86
N PHE A 77 7.55 -5.09 -12.67
CA PHE A 77 6.66 -3.95 -12.47
C PHE A 77 7.16 -2.91 -11.48
N PHE A 78 7.98 -3.26 -10.49
CA PHE A 78 8.39 -2.27 -9.48
C PHE A 78 9.26 -1.16 -10.09
N SER A 79 10.10 -1.49 -11.08
CA SER A 79 10.84 -0.51 -11.90
C SER A 79 9.95 0.37 -12.78
N ARG A 80 8.67 0.02 -12.96
CA ARG A 80 7.65 0.80 -13.69
C ARG A 80 6.79 1.67 -12.78
N ILE A 81 6.98 1.61 -11.45
CA ILE A 81 6.33 2.52 -10.50
C ILE A 81 6.94 3.92 -10.66
N ASN A 82 6.11 4.92 -10.95
CA ASN A 82 6.53 6.31 -10.97
C ASN A 82 6.37 6.91 -9.57
N TYR A 83 7.39 6.80 -8.72
CA TYR A 83 7.36 7.29 -7.32
C TYR A 83 7.09 8.79 -7.18
N GLY A 84 7.37 9.59 -8.23
CA GLY A 84 7.05 11.03 -8.27
C GLY A 84 5.58 11.33 -8.60
N ALA A 85 4.81 10.32 -9.01
CA ALA A 85 3.39 10.39 -9.34
C ALA A 85 2.55 9.28 -8.67
N LEU A 86 3.11 8.58 -7.67
CA LEU A 86 2.45 7.50 -6.94
C LEU A 86 1.45 8.09 -5.95
N HIS A 87 0.27 8.43 -6.44
CA HIS A 87 -0.71 9.20 -5.67
C HIS A 87 -1.55 8.35 -4.70
N ARG A 88 -1.59 7.01 -4.87
CA ARG A 88 -2.40 6.08 -4.08
C ARG A 88 -1.69 4.75 -3.83
N LEU A 89 -1.66 4.32 -2.58
CA LEU A 89 -1.41 2.94 -2.16
C LEU A 89 -2.52 2.51 -1.19
N THR A 90 -3.34 1.54 -1.57
CA THR A 90 -4.34 0.92 -0.69
C THR A 90 -4.03 -0.57 -0.60
N LEU A 91 -3.76 -1.11 0.59
CA LEU A 91 -3.52 -2.54 0.86
C LEU A 91 -4.38 -2.98 2.06
N THR A 92 -5.19 -4.04 1.92
CA THR A 92 -6.31 -4.26 2.86
C THR A 92 -6.57 -5.70 3.32
N ILE A 93 -5.60 -6.61 3.16
CA ILE A 93 -5.72 -8.03 3.56
C ILE A 93 -4.43 -8.51 4.24
N VAL A 94 -4.57 -9.54 5.09
CA VAL A 94 -3.50 -10.38 5.66
C VAL A 94 -2.45 -10.73 4.60
N ASP A 95 -1.17 -10.48 4.91
CA ASP A 95 -0.06 -10.68 3.98
C ASP A 95 0.51 -12.12 4.00
N ASP A 96 -0.35 -13.11 3.87
CA ASP A 96 -0.01 -14.54 4.00
C ASP A 96 0.99 -15.07 2.95
N ILE A 97 1.18 -14.36 1.84
CA ILE A 97 2.22 -14.66 0.83
C ILE A 97 3.41 -13.69 0.84
N GLY A 98 3.41 -12.62 1.66
CA GLY A 98 4.48 -11.62 1.70
C GLY A 98 4.47 -10.58 0.56
N LEU A 99 3.38 -10.46 -0.18
CA LEU A 99 3.21 -9.54 -1.31
C LEU A 99 3.11 -8.07 -0.85
N HIS A 100 2.34 -7.79 0.20
CA HIS A 100 2.22 -6.45 0.78
C HIS A 100 3.57 -6.01 1.36
N SER A 101 4.24 -6.88 2.12
CA SER A 101 5.60 -6.68 2.63
C SER A 101 6.59 -6.39 1.52
N ALA A 102 6.52 -7.11 0.40
CA ALA A 102 7.40 -6.90 -0.75
C ALA A 102 7.18 -5.54 -1.42
N ILE A 103 5.92 -5.12 -1.60
CA ILE A 103 5.55 -3.79 -2.13
C ILE A 103 6.02 -2.68 -1.18
N VAL A 104 5.65 -2.78 0.10
CA VAL A 104 5.83 -1.71 1.08
C VAL A 104 7.31 -1.50 1.44
N ASN A 105 8.08 -2.58 1.66
CA ASN A 105 9.54 -2.45 1.85
C ASN A 105 10.25 -1.90 0.59
N TYR A 106 9.77 -2.21 -0.62
CA TYR A 106 10.38 -1.62 -1.82
C TYR A 106 10.07 -0.12 -1.97
N LEU A 107 8.88 0.32 -1.57
CA LEU A 107 8.53 1.75 -1.56
C LEU A 107 9.31 2.51 -0.47
N VAL A 108 9.67 1.84 0.63
CA VAL A 108 10.67 2.31 1.61
C VAL A 108 12.04 2.48 0.98
N ASP A 109 12.57 1.44 0.32
CA ASP A 109 13.88 1.47 -0.36
C ASP A 109 13.98 2.57 -1.45
N LYS A 110 12.85 3.13 -1.88
CA LYS A 110 12.73 4.21 -2.87
C LYS A 110 12.32 5.55 -2.31
N ASN A 111 12.10 5.68 -0.99
CA ASN A 111 11.64 6.90 -0.32
C ASN A 111 10.42 7.51 -1.05
N ALA A 112 9.46 6.64 -1.42
CA ALA A 112 8.34 7.02 -2.27
C ALA A 112 7.35 7.93 -1.51
N LYS A 113 7.00 9.07 -2.11
CA LYS A 113 6.07 10.04 -1.52
C LYS A 113 4.66 9.74 -2.03
N ILE A 114 3.79 9.27 -1.13
CA ILE A 114 2.45 8.77 -1.48
C ILE A 114 1.38 9.72 -0.94
N ALA A 115 0.56 10.28 -1.83
CA ALA A 115 -0.44 11.31 -1.48
C ALA A 115 -1.75 10.77 -0.85
N PHE A 116 -1.92 9.45 -0.88
CA PHE A 116 -2.98 8.71 -0.19
C PHE A 116 -2.45 7.30 0.11
N LEU A 117 -2.38 6.95 1.39
CA LEU A 117 -1.88 5.65 1.85
C LEU A 117 -2.90 5.06 2.81
N GLU A 118 -3.42 3.88 2.49
CA GLU A 118 -4.41 3.17 3.29
C GLU A 118 -3.92 1.74 3.50
N LEU A 119 -3.52 1.43 4.73
CA LEU A 119 -3.06 0.11 5.13
C LEU A 119 -4.05 -0.44 6.17
N LYS A 120 -4.84 -1.46 5.78
CA LYS A 120 -5.74 -2.18 6.69
C LYS A 120 -5.16 -3.55 6.94
N TYR A 121 -4.54 -3.69 8.10
CA TYR A 121 -3.92 -4.91 8.59
C TYR A 121 -4.76 -5.51 9.72
N GLN A 122 -4.84 -6.85 9.79
CA GLN A 122 -5.72 -7.58 10.70
C GLN A 122 -5.03 -8.73 11.46
N ASP A 123 -3.73 -8.92 11.25
CA ASP A 123 -2.93 -10.01 11.83
C ASP A 123 -1.62 -9.51 12.48
N ALA A 124 -0.92 -10.41 13.17
CA ALA A 124 0.29 -10.10 13.92
C ALA A 124 1.52 -9.82 13.04
N ALA A 125 1.73 -10.54 11.93
CA ALA A 125 2.88 -10.31 11.06
C ALA A 125 2.76 -8.95 10.35
N SER A 126 1.55 -8.59 9.93
CA SER A 126 1.23 -7.27 9.41
C SER A 126 1.35 -6.15 10.46
N THR A 127 1.10 -6.46 11.73
CA THR A 127 1.32 -5.55 12.88
C THR A 127 2.82 -5.28 13.06
N GLU A 128 3.67 -6.32 13.08
CA GLU A 128 5.13 -6.21 13.19
C GLU A 128 5.75 -5.45 12.00
N LEU A 129 5.28 -5.73 10.78
CA LEU A 129 5.65 -4.98 9.58
C LEU A 129 5.37 -3.48 9.78
N LEU A 130 4.13 -3.15 10.16
CA LEU A 130 3.69 -1.76 10.36
C LEU A 130 4.50 -1.05 11.47
N GLU A 131 4.82 -1.73 12.57
CA GLU A 131 5.70 -1.19 13.62
C GLU A 131 7.12 -0.93 13.09
N GLY A 132 7.74 -1.90 12.41
CA GLY A 132 9.10 -1.74 11.87
C GLY A 132 9.21 -0.63 10.81
N LEU A 133 8.14 -0.41 10.04
CA LEU A 133 8.03 0.68 9.06
C LEU A 133 7.90 2.07 9.70
N VAL A 134 7.22 2.15 10.85
CA VAL A 134 7.08 3.36 11.66
C VAL A 134 8.35 3.65 12.46
N GLN A 135 9.02 2.64 13.00
CA GLN A 135 10.33 2.77 13.65
C GLN A 135 11.39 3.33 12.69
N LYS A 136 11.38 2.92 11.41
CA LYS A 136 12.22 3.47 10.34
C LYS A 136 11.83 4.91 9.91
N LYS A 137 10.78 5.50 10.50
CA LYS A 137 10.17 6.81 10.15
C LYS A 137 9.72 6.93 8.68
N VAL A 138 9.36 5.82 8.04
CA VAL A 138 8.97 5.80 6.62
C VAL A 138 7.46 5.86 6.43
N PHE A 139 6.72 5.33 7.40
CA PHE A 139 5.27 5.33 7.44
C PHE A 139 4.74 5.82 8.79
N ILE A 140 3.42 5.93 8.89
CA ILE A 140 2.71 6.65 9.93
C ILE A 140 1.50 5.83 10.38
N LEU A 141 1.28 5.69 11.69
CA LEU A 141 0.00 5.24 12.25
C LEU A 141 -0.98 6.41 12.39
N CYS A 142 -2.10 6.40 11.66
CA CYS A 142 -3.34 7.01 12.19
C CYS A 142 -3.97 6.03 13.18
N GLY A 143 -3.37 5.95 14.36
CA GLY A 143 -3.85 5.20 15.52
C GLY A 143 -3.17 5.80 16.74
N HIS A 144 -3.78 6.87 17.28
CA HIS A 144 -3.23 7.68 18.38
C HIS A 144 -1.99 8.54 18.01
N ALA A 145 -2.14 9.34 16.94
CA ALA A 145 -1.48 10.65 16.75
C ALA A 145 0.00 10.76 16.29
N LEU A 146 0.28 10.51 15.00
CA LEU A 146 0.61 11.53 13.96
C LEU A 146 1.56 12.69 14.32
N ILE A 147 2.57 13.19 13.56
CA ILE A 147 3.27 12.85 12.28
C ILE A 147 4.73 13.45 12.33
N PRO A 148 5.66 13.34 11.32
CA PRO A 148 5.65 14.19 10.11
C PRO A 148 6.12 13.51 8.78
N GLN A 149 5.15 13.15 7.93
CA GLN A 149 5.30 12.98 6.48
C GLN A 149 4.07 13.68 5.87
N ARG A 150 4.29 14.76 5.11
CA ARG A 150 3.31 15.86 4.92
C ARG A 150 2.06 15.55 4.07
N GLN A 151 1.77 14.28 3.76
CA GLN A 151 0.79 13.92 2.72
C GLN A 151 -0.18 12.78 3.07
N LEU A 152 -0.07 12.16 4.26
CA LEU A 152 -1.06 11.15 4.67
C LEU A 152 -2.41 11.82 4.97
N ARG A 153 -3.46 11.43 4.22
CA ARG A 153 -4.82 12.00 4.35
C ARG A 153 -5.75 11.22 5.27
N ASN A 154 -5.61 9.89 5.30
CA ASN A 154 -6.41 8.99 6.13
C ASN A 154 -5.65 7.66 6.25
N PHE A 155 -5.72 7.01 7.41
CA PHE A 155 -5.25 5.65 7.67
C PHE A 155 -6.16 5.10 8.80
N SER A 156 -6.39 3.79 8.82
CA SER A 156 -7.25 3.17 9.82
C SER A 156 -6.75 1.75 10.11
N CYS A 157 -6.29 1.53 11.33
CA CYS A 157 -5.92 0.21 11.83
C CYS A 157 -7.03 -0.31 12.75
N TYR A 158 -7.47 -1.53 12.52
CA TYR A 158 -8.47 -2.24 13.36
C TYR A 158 -7.84 -3.35 14.21
N ALA A 159 -6.50 -3.50 14.18
CA ALA A 159 -5.78 -4.46 15.00
C ALA A 159 -5.46 -3.88 16.39
N LYS A 160 -5.54 -4.71 17.43
CA LYS A 160 -5.25 -4.35 18.83
C LYS A 160 -3.73 -4.28 19.06
N MET A 161 -3.08 -3.23 18.54
CA MET A 161 -1.63 -3.04 18.62
C MET A 161 -1.22 -2.61 20.04
N SER A 162 -0.37 -3.41 20.70
CA SER A 162 0.20 -3.07 22.03
C SER A 162 1.39 -2.10 21.92
N LEU A 163 1.13 -0.91 21.38
CA LEU A 163 2.12 0.15 21.26
C LEU A 163 2.73 0.50 22.62
N ARG A 164 4.06 0.49 22.72
CA ARG A 164 4.77 0.88 23.94
C ARG A 164 4.50 2.35 24.27
N GLU A 165 4.25 2.67 25.53
CA GLU A 165 3.96 4.03 25.98
C GLU A 165 5.02 5.06 25.55
N SER A 166 6.30 4.66 25.55
CA SER A 166 7.41 5.49 25.07
C SER A 166 7.33 5.85 23.58
N PHE A 167 6.74 4.98 22.74
CA PHE A 167 6.48 5.29 21.34
C PHE A 167 5.39 6.37 21.22
N SER A 168 4.26 6.20 21.91
CA SER A 168 3.17 7.20 21.94
C SER A 168 3.66 8.56 22.44
N THR A 169 4.47 8.58 23.51
CA THR A 169 5.08 9.81 24.06
C THR A 169 6.01 10.48 23.05
N SER A 170 6.85 9.72 22.34
CA SER A 170 7.72 10.27 21.29
C SER A 170 6.93 10.83 20.10
N LEU A 171 5.83 10.15 19.71
CA LEU A 171 5.01 10.55 18.57
C LEU A 171 4.26 11.87 18.84
N VAL A 172 3.68 12.02 20.03
CA VAL A 172 3.06 13.27 20.50
C VAL A 172 4.10 14.40 20.67
N ALA A 173 5.34 14.06 21.07
CA ALA A 173 6.42 15.03 21.19
C ALA A 173 6.94 15.53 19.83
N ASP A 174 6.92 14.70 18.78
CA ASP A 174 7.25 15.13 17.41
C ASP A 174 6.07 15.90 16.78
N TRP A 175 4.80 15.53 17.03
CA TRP A 175 3.62 16.28 16.57
C TRP A 175 3.62 17.74 17.02
N LYS A 176 3.91 17.98 18.30
CA LYS A 176 3.93 19.32 18.91
C LYS A 176 5.01 20.25 18.35
N LYS A 177 5.93 19.73 17.52
CA LYS A 177 6.99 20.49 16.84
C LYS A 177 6.72 20.66 15.34
N ASP A 178 5.68 20.01 14.80
CA ASP A 178 5.34 20.04 13.37
C ASP A 178 4.50 21.29 13.05
N ASP A 179 5.17 22.31 12.53
CA ASP A 179 4.65 23.64 12.21
C ASP A 179 3.92 23.72 10.85
N SER A 180 3.69 22.59 10.18
CA SER A 180 3.13 22.59 8.83
C SER A 180 1.71 23.19 8.74
N PRO A 181 1.40 23.96 7.67
CA PRO A 181 0.13 24.68 7.50
C PRO A 181 -1.02 23.80 6.96
N GLU A 182 -0.80 22.51 6.69
CA GLU A 182 -1.85 21.62 6.18
C GLU A 182 -2.88 21.25 7.27
N ARG A 183 -4.14 21.06 6.86
CA ARG A 183 -5.26 20.72 7.76
C ARG A 183 -5.16 19.28 8.28
N LYS A 184 -4.41 19.10 9.38
CA LYS A 184 -4.24 17.82 10.09
C LYS A 184 -5.60 17.33 10.61
N GLN A 185 -5.93 16.06 10.37
CA GLN A 185 -7.11 15.40 10.92
C GLN A 185 -6.68 14.15 11.68
N LEU A 186 -7.42 13.83 12.75
CA LEU A 186 -7.05 12.79 13.69
C LEU A 186 -8.32 12.08 14.17
N PHE A 187 -8.37 10.78 13.92
CA PHE A 187 -9.47 9.92 14.31
C PHE A 187 -8.98 8.95 15.38
N PHE A 188 -9.73 8.87 16.47
CA PHE A 188 -9.59 7.85 17.50
C PHE A 188 -10.85 6.98 17.41
N ASP A 189 -10.70 5.71 17.07
CA ASP A 189 -11.78 4.73 17.19
C ASP A 189 -11.49 3.88 18.43
N SER A 190 -12.39 3.94 19.41
CA SER A 190 -12.23 3.31 20.73
C SER A 190 -13.08 2.03 20.88
N ALA A 191 -13.54 1.45 19.77
CA ALA A 191 -14.17 0.14 19.76
C ALA A 191 -13.19 -0.97 20.24
N LEU A 192 -13.67 -1.83 21.16
CA LEU A 192 -12.99 -3.04 21.68
C LEU A 192 -11.82 -2.84 22.69
N CYS A 193 -11.92 -1.79 23.52
CA CYS A 193 -11.39 -1.83 24.90
C CYS A 193 -12.46 -2.31 25.90
N ARG A 194 -12.69 -3.62 25.90
CA ARG A 194 -12.97 -4.44 27.09
C ARG A 194 -12.06 -5.67 27.04
#